data_AF-A0AAW2SZ23-F1
#
_entry.id   AF-A0AAW2SZ23-F1
#
_cell.length_a   1.000
_cell.length_b   1.000
_cell.length_c   1.000
_cell.angle_alpha   90.00
_cell.angle_beta   90.00
_cell.angle_gamma   90.00
#
_symmetry.space_group_name_H-M   'P 1'
#
loop_
_entity.id
_entity.type
_entity.pdbx_description
1 polymer ?
#
loop_
_entity_poly.entity_id
_entity_poly.type
_entity_poly.pdbx_seq_one_letter_code
_entity_poly.pdbx_strand_id
1 'polypeptide(L)'
;MSLLLLFLFLSLLPSFSLSSPFNYSLHIDCGGLVNSTDAFRTTWLSDRFYSGAPPRRVRTPPLSHQQEKTLRYFPSPPARKLLLHPDGQRRSRYLLRAFTVYDNYDGKSHSPSFDVSVEGTLVFSWRSLGPNHIATDSPAIGSLELTQIDPKAYSFEYAKNSSNYILVNYGRFSSGSDQWGPGFSNDTDFFGRSWQSDAEFRLQAVSIVNGATIKEISAVKPIANVEISPNYFPEKLYQTAITALGNGGGILEYELPVDAKLDYLLWFHFAEIDEVGGFAAFDWSYVVKNLSSTTLNVRLESVVGAPIICGLENYAIVPVDLKLFLIRSVRVGVSLCATKTNFVTAMRALKSSLRVPDRMGWNGDPCAPTTWDAWEGVTCHLAKDESALVVSQMNLSSNSLGGSIPSGLGQKSLVKLDLSNNKLTGYIPDSLTSSSLQLVLAGNKGLCGVPSLPNCPLFWGKHGLSTGGKVGVALSCLLVLSALLFGIYYCVIRRRRNDYDFGLPHELMSLAAKRNRYHRQKSLMALEMESQHAKGFIPTYNVS
;
A
#
# COMPACT_ATOMS: atom_id res chain seq x y z
N MET A 1 70.34 2.22 -7.74
CA MET A 1 69.23 2.74 -8.56
C MET A 1 68.15 1.65 -8.78
N SER A 2 67.48 1.15 -7.73
CA SER A 2 66.51 0.05 -7.91
C SER A 2 65.23 0.13 -7.07
N LEU A 3 65.19 0.89 -5.96
CA LEU A 3 63.94 1.07 -5.20
C LEU A 3 63.16 2.34 -5.58
N LEU A 4 63.84 3.40 -6.03
CA LEU A 4 63.18 4.67 -6.39
C LEU A 4 62.33 4.56 -7.67
N LEU A 5 62.75 3.69 -8.61
CA LEU A 5 62.01 3.40 -9.84
C LEU A 5 60.77 2.54 -9.60
N LEU A 6 60.75 1.72 -8.54
CA LEU A 6 59.60 0.89 -8.19
C LEU A 6 58.46 1.74 -7.59
N PHE A 7 58.80 2.75 -6.79
CA PHE A 7 57.82 3.70 -6.23
C PHE A 7 57.23 4.64 -7.30
N LEU A 8 58.01 5.04 -8.30
CA LEU A 8 57.52 5.84 -9.43
C LEU A 8 56.58 5.04 -10.36
N PHE A 9 56.74 3.72 -10.44
CA PHE A 9 55.84 2.85 -11.23
C PHE A 9 54.51 2.55 -10.50
N LEU A 10 54.50 2.45 -9.16
CA LEU A 10 53.24 2.29 -8.41
C LEU A 10 52.36 3.55 -8.41
N SER A 11 52.94 4.74 -8.62
CA SER A 11 52.17 6.00 -8.77
C SER A 11 51.61 6.21 -10.19
N LEU A 12 51.97 5.35 -11.15
CA LEU A 12 51.51 5.40 -12.55
C LEU A 12 50.50 4.31 -12.89
N LEU A 13 50.07 3.50 -11.93
CA LEU A 13 48.85 2.73 -12.10
C LEU A 13 47.70 3.73 -12.21
N PRO A 14 46.95 3.79 -13.33
CA PRO A 14 45.71 4.54 -13.35
C PRO A 14 44.87 3.95 -12.22
N SER A 15 44.57 4.77 -11.22
CA SER A 15 43.41 4.48 -10.38
C SER A 15 42.25 4.37 -11.37
N PHE A 16 41.79 3.14 -11.61
CA PHE A 16 40.55 2.88 -12.33
C PHE A 16 39.42 3.45 -11.46
N SER A 17 39.27 4.78 -11.49
CA SER A 17 37.96 5.36 -11.27
C SER A 17 37.17 4.98 -12.52
N LEU A 18 36.18 4.09 -12.38
CA LEU A 18 35.16 3.91 -13.41
C LEU A 18 34.47 5.28 -13.57
N SER A 19 34.97 6.12 -14.47
CA SER A 19 34.26 7.33 -14.86
C SER A 19 33.13 6.88 -15.78
N SER A 20 31.88 7.06 -15.34
CA SER A 20 30.70 6.84 -16.19
C SER A 20 30.90 7.54 -17.54
N PRO A 21 30.55 6.89 -18.67
CA PRO A 21 30.62 7.51 -20.00
C PRO A 21 29.68 8.73 -20.13
N PHE A 22 28.77 8.92 -19.18
CA PHE A 22 27.88 10.08 -19.08
C PHE A 22 28.21 10.88 -17.81
N ASN A 23 28.36 12.20 -17.98
CA ASN A 23 28.84 13.11 -16.93
C ASN A 23 27.74 13.67 -16.02
N TYR A 24 26.48 13.23 -16.17
CA TYR A 24 25.37 13.72 -15.36
C TYR A 24 24.78 12.61 -14.50
N SER A 25 25.10 12.65 -13.20
CA SER A 25 24.41 11.89 -12.16
C SER A 25 24.03 12.82 -11.01
N LEU A 26 22.86 12.58 -10.43
CA LEU A 26 22.30 13.36 -9.34
C LEU A 26 21.83 12.40 -8.25
N HIS A 27 22.44 12.48 -7.08
CA HIS A 27 22.09 11.66 -5.91
C HIS A 27 21.55 12.58 -4.81
N ILE A 28 20.32 12.35 -4.36
CA ILE A 28 19.60 13.20 -3.41
C ILE A 28 19.25 12.39 -2.16
N ASP A 29 19.74 12.85 -1.01
CA ASP A 29 19.35 12.39 0.31
C ASP A 29 18.13 13.20 0.80
N CYS A 30 16.97 12.54 0.87
CA CYS A 30 15.72 13.18 1.23
C CYS A 30 15.61 13.30 2.75
N GLY A 31 15.68 14.53 3.26
CA GLY A 31 15.65 14.82 4.69
C GLY A 31 17.03 14.96 5.32
N GLY A 32 18.10 14.72 4.54
CA GLY A 32 19.46 15.10 4.89
C GLY A 32 19.60 16.62 5.05
N LEU A 33 20.30 17.07 6.09
CA LEU A 33 20.50 18.51 6.37
C LEU A 33 21.71 19.10 5.64
N VAL A 34 22.68 18.26 5.30
CA VAL A 34 23.96 18.62 4.69
C VAL A 34 24.32 17.57 3.64
N ASN A 35 25.16 17.93 2.68
CA ASN A 35 25.67 16.96 1.73
C ASN A 35 26.54 15.94 2.47
N SER A 36 26.46 14.69 2.06
CA SER A 36 27.26 13.61 2.62
C SER A 36 27.91 12.80 1.51
N THR A 37 29.08 12.25 1.79
CA THR A 37 29.75 11.31 0.89
C THR A 37 29.69 9.94 1.53
N ASP A 38 29.27 8.93 0.76
CA ASP A 38 29.20 7.56 1.26
C ASP A 38 30.56 6.84 1.19
N ALA A 39 30.59 5.59 1.64
CA ALA A 39 31.79 4.74 1.64
C ALA A 39 32.34 4.49 0.23
N PHE A 40 31.52 4.67 -0.81
CA PHE A 40 31.87 4.45 -2.21
C PHE A 40 32.25 5.75 -2.94
N ARG A 41 32.48 6.85 -2.20
CA ARG A 41 32.80 8.18 -2.73
C ARG A 41 31.68 8.81 -3.56
N THR A 42 30.44 8.32 -3.46
CA THR A 42 29.29 8.98 -4.08
C THR A 42 28.86 10.15 -3.22
N THR A 43 28.68 11.31 -3.85
CA THR A 43 28.27 12.53 -3.15
C THR A 43 26.74 12.66 -3.21
N TRP A 44 26.11 12.57 -2.05
CA TRP A 44 24.68 12.75 -1.84
C TRP A 44 24.38 14.20 -1.49
N LEU A 45 23.51 14.83 -2.27
CA LEU A 45 23.06 16.20 -2.06
C LEU A 45 21.88 16.22 -1.09
N SER A 46 21.90 17.18 -0.16
CA SER A 46 20.73 17.46 0.66
C SER A 46 19.57 17.94 -0.21
N ASP A 47 18.37 17.43 0.07
CA ASP A 47 17.16 17.80 -0.65
C ASP A 47 16.59 19.20 -0.27
N ARG A 48 17.35 20.02 0.47
CA ARG A 48 16.97 21.37 0.95
C ARG A 48 16.39 22.29 -0.12
N PHE A 49 16.82 22.13 -1.38
CA PHE A 49 16.38 22.94 -2.51
C PHE A 49 15.34 22.25 -3.40
N TYR A 50 15.00 20.99 -3.10
CA TYR A 50 14.15 20.16 -3.95
C TYR A 50 12.78 19.86 -3.32
N SER A 51 12.65 19.89 -1.98
CA SER A 51 11.43 19.48 -1.28
C SER A 51 10.97 20.45 -0.17
N GLY A 52 9.66 20.53 0.05
CA GLY A 52 9.02 21.34 1.10
C GLY A 52 8.39 20.52 2.24
N ALA A 53 8.67 19.22 2.32
CA ALA A 53 8.04 18.30 3.28
C ALA A 53 8.88 18.11 4.56
N PRO A 54 8.33 17.77 5.72
CA PRO A 54 9.14 17.60 6.94
C PRO A 54 10.10 16.40 6.84
N PRO A 55 11.36 16.53 7.30
CA PRO A 55 12.28 15.41 7.40
C PRO A 55 11.93 14.52 8.61
N ARG A 56 12.17 13.22 8.49
CA ARG A 56 12.07 12.22 9.54
C ARG A 56 13.33 11.35 9.55
N ARG A 57 13.60 10.75 10.71
CA ARG A 57 14.69 9.79 10.88
C ARG A 57 14.14 8.38 10.98
N VAL A 58 14.83 7.47 10.32
CA VAL A 58 14.68 6.03 10.42
C VAL A 58 15.49 5.57 11.63
N ARG A 59 14.87 4.79 12.52
CA ARG A 59 15.48 4.21 13.73
C ARG A 59 16.37 3.01 13.38
N THR A 60 15.92 2.14 12.48
CA THR A 60 16.66 0.94 12.03
C THR A 60 16.82 0.92 10.51
N PRO A 61 17.87 1.56 9.95
CA PRO A 61 18.14 1.53 8.52
C PRO A 61 18.64 0.14 8.08
N PRO A 62 18.24 -0.34 6.89
CA PRO A 62 18.57 -1.69 6.42
C PRO A 62 20.04 -1.89 6.04
N LEU A 63 20.69 -0.91 5.39
CA LEU A 63 22.09 -1.03 4.93
C LEU A 63 23.04 -0.06 5.65
N SER A 64 22.55 0.63 6.69
CA SER A 64 23.31 1.56 7.54
C SER A 64 23.97 2.76 6.83
N HIS A 65 23.68 2.98 5.54
CA HIS A 65 24.11 4.16 4.80
C HIS A 65 23.45 5.44 5.31
N GLN A 66 24.08 6.59 5.07
CA GLN A 66 23.61 7.86 5.64
C GLN A 66 22.28 8.31 5.03
N GLN A 67 22.14 8.18 3.71
CA GLN A 67 20.94 8.51 2.93
C GLN A 67 19.72 7.62 3.24
N GLU A 68 19.90 6.52 3.98
CA GLU A 68 18.81 5.64 4.41
C GLU A 68 18.33 5.94 5.82
N LYS A 69 19.08 6.76 6.58
CA LYS A 69 18.73 7.16 7.95
C LYS A 69 17.72 8.29 7.98
N THR A 70 17.52 8.97 6.85
CA THR A 70 16.64 10.11 6.69
C THR A 70 15.61 9.84 5.60
N LEU A 71 14.42 10.39 5.79
CA LEU A 71 13.37 10.39 4.77
C LEU A 71 12.56 11.68 4.85
N ARG A 72 11.91 12.05 3.74
CA ARG A 72 10.84 13.04 3.72
C ARG A 72 9.50 12.33 3.76
N TYR A 73 8.64 12.80 4.65
CA TYR A 73 7.28 12.31 4.82
C TYR A 73 6.29 13.40 4.40
N PHE A 74 5.23 13.04 3.67
CA PHE A 74 4.31 13.99 3.04
C PHE A 74 2.88 13.94 3.65
N PRO A 75 2.64 14.58 4.82
CA PRO A 75 1.40 14.44 5.59
C PRO A 75 0.12 15.04 5.00
N SER A 76 0.21 16.06 4.14
CA SER A 76 -0.93 16.88 3.70
C SER A 76 -0.54 17.80 2.52
N PRO A 77 -1.45 18.22 1.59
CA PRO A 77 -1.13 19.27 0.61
C PRO A 77 -0.72 20.58 1.31
N PRO A 78 0.36 21.29 0.89
CA PRO A 78 0.76 21.47 -0.50
C PRO A 78 2.17 20.94 -0.90
N ALA A 79 2.94 20.35 0.00
CA ALA A 79 4.27 19.84 -0.32
C ALA A 79 4.16 18.51 -1.10
N ARG A 80 4.23 18.54 -2.44
CA ARG A 80 3.85 17.34 -3.25
C ARG A 80 4.69 17.03 -4.47
N LYS A 81 5.78 17.74 -4.72
CA LYS A 81 6.58 17.54 -5.94
C LYS A 81 8.05 17.69 -5.61
N LEU A 82 8.85 16.73 -6.05
CA LEU A 82 10.27 16.91 -6.20
C LEU A 82 10.53 17.28 -7.66
N LEU A 83 11.06 18.47 -7.88
CA LEU A 83 11.36 18.95 -9.22
C LEU A 83 12.85 18.73 -9.48
N LEU A 84 13.17 17.83 -10.40
CA LEU A 84 14.54 17.61 -10.86
C LEU A 84 14.72 18.36 -12.18
N HIS A 85 15.72 19.23 -12.22
CA HIS A 85 16.11 19.96 -13.43
C HIS A 85 17.38 19.32 -14.00
N PRO A 86 17.27 18.33 -14.91
CA PRO A 86 18.42 17.89 -15.69
C PRO A 86 18.94 19.06 -16.52
N ASP A 87 20.25 19.27 -16.47
CA ASP A 87 20.87 20.45 -17.05
C ASP A 87 20.95 20.32 -18.59
N GLY A 88 20.32 21.27 -19.30
CA GLY A 88 20.61 21.70 -20.67
C GLY A 88 20.62 20.72 -21.86
N GLN A 89 20.66 19.39 -21.69
CA GLN A 89 20.89 18.47 -22.81
C GLN A 89 19.60 18.06 -23.53
N ARG A 90 19.59 18.23 -24.86
CA ARG A 90 18.48 17.85 -25.74
C ARG A 90 18.39 16.32 -25.85
N ARG A 91 17.23 15.74 -25.49
CA ARG A 91 16.83 14.33 -25.72
C ARG A 91 17.82 13.27 -25.20
N SER A 92 17.89 13.11 -23.88
CA SER A 92 18.61 12.00 -23.24
C SER A 92 17.66 11.06 -22.50
N ARG A 93 18.09 9.81 -22.29
CA ARG A 93 17.41 8.86 -21.40
C ARG A 93 18.04 8.96 -20.01
N TYR A 94 17.23 8.70 -18.99
CA TYR A 94 17.67 8.73 -17.60
C TYR A 94 17.20 7.46 -16.88
N LEU A 95 18.09 6.89 -16.08
CA LEU A 95 17.77 5.90 -15.08
C LEU A 95 17.38 6.63 -13.79
N LEU A 96 16.14 6.46 -13.35
CA LEU A 96 15.64 7.00 -12.09
C LEU A 96 15.52 5.85 -11.07
N ARG A 97 16.17 6.00 -9.92
CA ARG A 97 16.02 5.12 -8.76
C ARG A 97 15.40 5.89 -7.61
N ALA A 98 14.46 5.24 -6.94
CA ALA A 98 13.84 5.74 -5.74
C ALA A 98 13.98 4.71 -4.63
N PHE A 99 14.47 5.16 -3.48
CA PHE A 99 14.55 4.35 -2.27
C PHE A 99 13.58 4.91 -1.23
N THR A 100 12.86 4.02 -0.58
CA THR A 100 12.03 4.35 0.57
C THR A 100 12.08 3.22 1.58
N VAL A 101 11.91 3.56 2.84
CA VAL A 101 11.91 2.61 3.95
C VAL A 101 10.80 3.00 4.92
N TYR A 102 10.04 2.01 5.36
CA TYR A 102 9.06 2.20 6.43
C TYR A 102 9.63 1.70 7.74
N ASP A 103 9.78 2.60 8.70
CA ASP A 103 10.22 2.29 10.06
C ASP A 103 9.35 3.02 11.09
N ASN A 104 8.04 2.90 10.90
CA ASN A 104 7.04 3.51 11.78
C ASN A 104 7.30 5.00 12.09
N TYR A 105 7.82 5.73 11.10
CA TYR A 105 8.19 7.15 11.25
C TYR A 105 6.98 8.04 11.60
N ASP A 106 5.77 7.56 11.34
CA ASP A 106 4.48 8.20 11.59
C ASP A 106 3.75 7.65 12.82
N GLY A 107 4.31 6.64 13.50
CA GLY A 107 3.70 6.01 14.68
C GLY A 107 2.45 5.19 14.39
N LYS A 108 2.16 4.89 13.11
CA LYS A 108 0.94 4.20 12.69
C LYS A 108 1.06 2.67 12.62
N SER A 109 2.29 2.15 12.68
CA SER A 109 2.61 0.72 12.65
C SER A 109 2.05 -0.04 11.43
N HIS A 110 1.89 0.64 10.30
CA HIS A 110 1.57 0.04 8.99
C HIS A 110 2.24 0.83 7.87
N SER A 111 2.77 0.13 6.87
CA SER A 111 3.47 0.78 5.76
C SER A 111 2.51 1.65 4.93
N PRO A 112 2.97 2.79 4.40
CA PRO A 112 2.11 3.69 3.63
C PRO A 112 1.75 3.07 2.28
N SER A 113 0.63 3.51 1.70
CA SER A 113 0.26 3.20 0.31
C SER A 113 0.17 4.50 -0.48
N PHE A 114 1.00 4.66 -1.51
CA PHE A 114 1.09 5.88 -2.30
C PHE A 114 1.51 5.60 -3.74
N ASP A 115 1.27 6.57 -4.61
CA ASP A 115 1.57 6.46 -6.03
C ASP A 115 2.78 7.34 -6.41
N VAL A 116 3.60 6.82 -7.31
CA VAL A 116 4.78 7.49 -7.86
C VAL A 116 4.51 7.78 -9.33
N SER A 117 4.65 9.05 -9.69
CA SER A 117 4.48 9.54 -11.05
C SER A 117 5.73 10.24 -11.55
N VAL A 118 6.06 10.05 -12.82
CA VAL A 118 7.16 10.72 -13.52
C VAL A 118 6.58 11.47 -14.70
N GLU A 119 6.82 12.79 -14.75
CA GLU A 119 6.25 13.70 -15.76
C GLU A 119 4.71 13.67 -15.84
N GLY A 120 4.04 13.27 -14.75
CA GLY A 120 2.58 13.13 -14.69
C GLY A 120 2.06 11.76 -15.16
N THR A 121 2.94 10.87 -15.62
CA THR A 121 2.61 9.47 -15.91
C THR A 121 2.78 8.65 -14.63
N LEU A 122 1.76 7.87 -14.25
CA LEU A 122 1.87 6.91 -13.14
C LEU A 122 2.84 5.80 -13.53
N VAL A 123 3.91 5.61 -12.75
CA VAL A 123 4.94 4.59 -13.05
C VAL A 123 4.91 3.44 -12.06
N PHE A 124 4.56 3.69 -10.80
CA PHE A 124 4.58 2.68 -9.77
C PHE A 124 3.64 3.03 -8.62
N SER A 125 3.11 2.01 -7.98
CA SER A 125 2.15 2.10 -6.89
C SER A 125 2.65 1.32 -5.70
N TRP A 126 3.10 2.02 -4.65
CA TRP A 126 3.49 1.40 -3.39
C TRP A 126 2.23 1.00 -2.62
N ARG A 127 2.17 -0.24 -2.13
CA ARG A 127 1.01 -0.79 -1.42
C ARG A 127 1.45 -1.44 -0.10
N SER A 128 0.67 -1.20 0.95
CA SER A 128 0.84 -1.82 2.26
C SER A 128 0.44 -3.30 2.22
N LEU A 129 1.22 -4.18 2.86
CA LEU A 129 0.98 -5.63 2.95
C LEU A 129 -0.07 -6.02 4.01
N GLY A 130 -0.95 -5.10 4.42
CA GLY A 130 -2.00 -5.32 5.41
C GLY A 130 -3.42 -5.47 4.83
N PRO A 131 -4.38 -6.03 5.61
CA PRO A 131 -5.76 -6.29 5.17
C PRO A 131 -6.58 -5.02 4.81
N ASN A 132 -6.03 -3.83 5.09
CA ASN A 132 -6.63 -2.54 4.78
C ASN A 132 -5.76 -1.82 3.75
N HIS A 133 -5.94 -2.13 2.47
CA HIS A 133 -5.32 -1.41 1.34
C HIS A 133 -5.94 -0.02 1.20
N ILE A 134 -5.56 0.90 2.09
CA ILE A 134 -6.04 2.28 2.01
C ILE A 134 -4.91 3.14 1.45
N ALA A 135 -5.08 3.63 0.22
CA ALA A 135 -4.22 4.61 -0.44
C ALA A 135 -4.32 6.02 0.20
N THR A 136 -4.37 6.09 1.53
CA THR A 136 -4.57 7.34 2.30
C THR A 136 -3.38 7.69 3.18
N ASP A 137 -2.38 6.81 3.27
CA ASP A 137 -1.21 7.09 4.07
C ASP A 137 -0.23 7.96 3.31
N SER A 138 0.35 8.86 4.09
CA SER A 138 1.22 9.90 3.62
C SER A 138 2.51 9.31 3.04
N PRO A 139 2.84 9.67 1.79
CA PRO A 139 4.00 9.10 1.11
C PRO A 139 5.28 9.37 1.87
N ALA A 140 6.28 8.54 1.60
CA ALA A 140 7.64 8.75 2.07
C ALA A 140 8.64 8.44 0.97
N ILE A 141 9.70 9.23 0.93
CA ILE A 141 10.88 9.01 0.07
C ILE A 141 12.13 9.19 0.91
N GLY A 142 13.06 8.23 0.83
CA GLY A 142 14.34 8.24 1.54
C GLY A 142 15.44 8.84 0.68
N SER A 143 15.63 8.31 -0.52
CA SER A 143 16.64 8.83 -1.44
C SER A 143 16.24 8.67 -2.90
N LEU A 144 16.85 9.48 -3.76
CA LEU A 144 16.61 9.46 -5.20
C LEU A 144 17.94 9.56 -5.95
N GLU A 145 18.05 8.78 -7.02
CA GLU A 145 19.19 8.81 -7.92
C GLU A 145 18.69 9.00 -9.34
N LEU A 146 19.32 9.91 -10.06
CA LEU A 146 19.04 10.19 -11.46
C LEU A 146 20.36 10.14 -12.23
N THR A 147 20.52 9.12 -13.05
CA THR A 147 21.75 8.90 -13.83
C THR A 147 21.42 8.98 -15.31
N GLN A 148 22.16 9.80 -16.05
CA GLN A 148 22.04 9.84 -17.50
C GLN A 148 22.57 8.57 -18.13
N ILE A 149 21.84 8.02 -19.11
CA ILE A 149 22.23 6.83 -19.87
C ILE A 149 22.20 7.13 -21.37
N ASP A 150 22.74 6.21 -22.17
CA ASP A 150 22.76 6.34 -23.63
C ASP A 150 21.32 6.53 -24.17
N PRO A 151 21.07 7.51 -25.04
CA PRO A 151 19.75 7.70 -25.66
C PRO A 151 19.22 6.46 -26.42
N LYS A 152 20.12 5.55 -26.83
CA LYS A 152 19.81 4.27 -27.48
C LYS A 152 19.77 3.09 -26.51
N ALA A 153 20.00 3.31 -25.21
CA ALA A 153 19.92 2.25 -24.21
C ALA A 153 18.49 1.69 -24.15
N TYR A 154 18.37 0.37 -24.03
CA TYR A 154 17.12 -0.38 -24.09
C TYR A 154 16.25 0.03 -25.29
N SER A 155 16.87 0.06 -26.46
CA SER A 155 16.16 0.25 -27.73
C SER A 155 15.54 -1.07 -28.17
N PHE A 156 14.24 -1.06 -28.46
CA PHE A 156 13.49 -2.22 -28.95
C PHE A 156 12.36 -1.75 -29.88
N GLU A 157 11.87 -2.65 -30.73
CA GLU A 157 10.81 -2.36 -31.70
C GLU A 157 9.43 -2.56 -31.06
N TYR A 158 8.92 -1.53 -30.36
CA TYR A 158 7.62 -1.62 -29.70
C TYR A 158 6.43 -1.40 -30.64
N ALA A 159 6.45 -0.25 -31.35
CA ALA A 159 5.45 0.20 -32.29
C ALA A 159 6.02 1.27 -33.23
N LYS A 160 5.61 1.27 -34.50
CA LYS A 160 6.13 2.15 -35.58
C LYS A 160 6.08 3.67 -35.32
N ASN A 161 5.41 4.14 -34.26
CA ASN A 161 5.16 5.57 -34.00
C ASN A 161 5.34 6.04 -32.53
N SER A 162 5.78 5.20 -31.58
CA SER A 162 5.85 5.61 -30.15
C SER A 162 7.29 5.64 -29.65
N SER A 163 7.97 6.77 -29.79
CA SER A 163 9.29 7.00 -29.20
C SER A 163 9.26 7.33 -27.70
N ASN A 164 8.07 7.42 -27.09
CA ASN A 164 7.89 7.94 -25.72
C ASN A 164 7.22 6.90 -24.82
N TYR A 165 8.06 6.18 -24.07
CA TYR A 165 7.67 5.20 -23.08
C TYR A 165 8.59 5.31 -21.86
N ILE A 166 8.09 4.89 -20.70
CA ILE A 166 8.87 4.69 -19.49
C ILE A 166 9.00 3.18 -19.28
N LEU A 167 10.22 2.70 -19.06
CA LEU A 167 10.48 1.33 -18.65
C LEU A 167 10.55 1.27 -17.14
N VAL A 168 9.66 0.49 -16.53
CA VAL A 168 9.64 0.25 -15.09
C VAL A 168 10.25 -1.12 -14.84
N ASN A 169 11.33 -1.19 -14.07
CA ASN A 169 12.00 -2.45 -13.80
C ASN A 169 11.19 -3.30 -12.80
N TYR A 170 10.76 -4.49 -13.23
CA TYR A 170 10.10 -5.50 -12.38
C TYR A 170 11.08 -6.56 -11.87
N GLY A 171 12.27 -6.64 -12.48
CA GLY A 171 13.35 -7.49 -11.98
C GLY A 171 14.58 -7.45 -12.89
N ARG A 172 15.75 -7.67 -12.30
CA ARG A 172 17.00 -8.01 -12.99
C ARG A 172 17.64 -9.20 -12.31
N PHE A 173 17.77 -10.29 -13.05
CA PHE A 173 18.18 -11.57 -12.52
C PHE A 173 19.55 -11.94 -13.10
N SER A 174 20.48 -12.33 -12.24
CA SER A 174 21.75 -12.96 -12.60
C SER A 174 21.64 -14.47 -12.36
N SER A 175 22.02 -15.26 -13.35
CA SER A 175 21.95 -16.71 -13.32
C SER A 175 23.29 -17.31 -12.91
N GLY A 176 23.25 -18.23 -11.94
CA GLY A 176 24.44 -18.97 -11.47
C GLY A 176 25.43 -18.14 -10.64
N SER A 177 24.98 -17.00 -10.12
CA SER A 177 25.75 -16.18 -9.18
C SER A 177 24.89 -15.80 -7.98
N ASP A 178 25.47 -15.94 -6.79
CA ASP A 178 24.90 -15.46 -5.53
C ASP A 178 25.07 -13.94 -5.45
N GLN A 179 24.11 -13.22 -6.03
CA GLN A 179 23.81 -11.79 -5.80
C GLN A 179 25.02 -10.85 -5.72
N TRP A 180 25.26 -10.08 -6.77
CA TRP A 180 26.10 -8.88 -6.67
C TRP A 180 25.22 -7.65 -6.36
N GLY A 181 25.07 -7.42 -5.05
CA GLY A 181 24.73 -6.13 -4.44
C GLY A 181 23.31 -5.55 -4.63
N PRO A 182 22.55 -5.31 -3.55
CA PRO A 182 21.36 -4.46 -3.62
C PRO A 182 21.77 -2.98 -3.76
N GLY A 183 22.11 -2.52 -4.97
CA GLY A 183 22.19 -1.10 -5.38
C GLY A 183 23.15 -0.15 -4.64
N PHE A 184 23.71 -0.57 -3.49
CA PHE A 184 24.54 0.20 -2.56
C PHE A 184 25.79 -0.61 -2.15
N SER A 185 26.28 -1.48 -3.04
CA SER A 185 27.49 -2.27 -2.79
C SER A 185 28.65 -1.79 -3.67
N ASN A 186 29.88 -2.21 -3.36
CA ASN A 186 31.07 -1.87 -4.15
C ASN A 186 31.07 -2.55 -5.54
N ASP A 187 30.23 -3.56 -5.74
CA ASP A 187 30.03 -4.25 -7.02
C ASP A 187 28.88 -3.58 -7.78
N THR A 188 29.07 -2.35 -8.23
CA THR A 188 28.09 -1.67 -9.08
C THR A 188 28.60 -1.59 -10.51
N ASP A 189 27.68 -1.74 -11.46
CA ASP A 189 28.00 -1.40 -12.83
C ASP A 189 28.10 0.13 -13.02
N PHE A 190 28.46 0.56 -14.23
CA PHE A 190 28.59 1.99 -14.57
C PHE A 190 27.37 2.86 -14.22
N PHE A 191 26.17 2.28 -14.12
CA PHE A 191 24.92 2.97 -13.83
C PHE A 191 24.33 2.62 -12.46
N GLY A 192 25.08 1.87 -11.64
CA GLY A 192 24.65 1.40 -10.33
C GLY A 192 23.60 0.30 -10.35
N ARG A 193 23.24 -0.33 -11.48
CA ARG A 193 22.14 -1.31 -11.56
C ARG A 193 22.39 -2.49 -10.61
N SER A 194 21.34 -2.89 -9.91
CA SER A 194 21.33 -4.06 -9.02
C SER A 194 20.85 -5.30 -9.75
N TRP A 195 21.43 -6.44 -9.40
CA TRP A 195 21.09 -7.76 -9.94
C TRP A 195 20.91 -8.75 -8.81
N GLN A 196 19.79 -9.47 -8.83
CA GLN A 196 19.47 -10.48 -7.82
C GLN A 196 19.60 -11.88 -8.41
N SER A 197 19.78 -12.89 -7.55
CA SER A 197 19.83 -14.27 -7.99
C SER A 197 18.50 -14.69 -8.61
N ASP A 198 18.58 -15.44 -9.70
CA ASP A 198 17.41 -15.98 -10.40
C ASP A 198 16.80 -17.20 -9.72
N ALA A 199 17.44 -17.75 -8.68
CA ALA A 199 17.06 -19.00 -8.00
C ALA A 199 15.61 -19.04 -7.50
N GLU A 200 15.11 -17.95 -6.93
CA GLU A 200 13.75 -17.88 -6.37
C GLU A 200 12.65 -17.77 -7.44
N PHE A 201 13.01 -17.40 -8.67
CA PHE A 201 12.08 -17.19 -9.78
C PHE A 201 12.04 -18.39 -10.72
N ARG A 202 12.87 -19.40 -10.48
CA ARG A 202 12.96 -20.63 -11.29
C ARG A 202 11.97 -21.68 -10.79
N LEU A 203 11.20 -22.25 -11.71
CA LEU A 203 10.31 -23.38 -11.42
C LEU A 203 11.09 -24.70 -11.41
N GLN A 204 11.65 -25.05 -10.25
CA GLN A 204 12.43 -26.29 -10.07
C GLN A 204 11.62 -27.57 -10.33
N ALA A 205 10.30 -27.54 -10.10
CA ALA A 205 9.42 -28.70 -10.25
C ALA A 205 9.37 -29.24 -11.71
N VAL A 206 9.53 -28.37 -12.72
CA VAL A 206 9.43 -28.77 -14.14
C VAL A 206 10.72 -29.40 -14.65
N SER A 207 11.89 -29.00 -14.15
CA SER A 207 13.16 -29.65 -14.51
C SER A 207 13.24 -31.08 -13.95
N ILE A 208 12.71 -31.31 -12.75
CA ILE A 208 12.74 -32.61 -12.06
C ILE A 208 11.83 -33.64 -12.75
N VAL A 209 10.64 -33.24 -13.22
CA VAL A 209 9.70 -34.14 -13.91
C VAL A 209 10.27 -34.70 -15.23
N ASN A 210 11.14 -33.93 -15.90
CA ASN A 210 11.82 -34.35 -17.12
C ASN A 210 13.20 -34.99 -16.87
N GLY A 211 13.59 -35.21 -15.62
CA GLY A 211 14.91 -35.76 -15.25
C GLY A 211 16.09 -34.85 -15.56
N ALA A 212 15.87 -33.54 -15.68
CA ALA A 212 16.90 -32.55 -15.99
C ALA A 212 17.47 -31.91 -14.72
N THR A 213 18.79 -31.88 -14.60
CA THR A 213 19.52 -31.21 -13.52
C THR A 213 19.97 -29.83 -13.97
N ILE A 214 19.71 -28.83 -13.14
CA ILE A 214 20.22 -27.47 -13.38
C ILE A 214 21.65 -27.41 -12.86
N LYS A 215 22.58 -27.01 -13.73
CA LYS A 215 24.00 -26.86 -13.44
C LYS A 215 24.43 -25.42 -13.64
N GLU A 216 25.18 -24.91 -12.69
CA GLU A 216 25.85 -23.61 -12.79
C GLU A 216 27.19 -23.79 -13.52
N ILE A 217 27.51 -22.84 -14.40
CA ILE A 217 28.73 -22.82 -15.19
C ILE A 217 29.37 -21.44 -15.07
N SER A 218 30.70 -21.42 -15.06
CA SER A 218 31.50 -20.20 -14.93
C SER A 218 32.48 -20.09 -16.10
N ALA A 219 32.72 -18.87 -16.55
CA ALA A 219 33.64 -18.58 -17.63
C ALA A 219 35.08 -18.89 -17.22
N VAL A 220 35.82 -19.54 -18.12
CA VAL A 220 37.24 -19.87 -17.92
C VAL A 220 38.14 -18.72 -18.42
N LYS A 221 37.62 -17.85 -19.28
CA LYS A 221 38.32 -16.69 -19.86
C LYS A 221 37.47 -15.43 -19.73
N PRO A 222 38.10 -14.24 -19.82
CA PRO A 222 37.37 -12.98 -19.89
C PRO A 222 36.38 -12.95 -21.04
N ILE A 223 35.23 -12.33 -20.83
CA ILE A 223 34.16 -12.25 -21.82
C ILE A 223 34.30 -10.98 -22.66
N ALA A 224 34.32 -11.12 -23.98
CA ALA A 224 34.31 -10.03 -24.95
C ALA A 224 32.90 -9.45 -25.17
N ASN A 225 32.81 -8.26 -25.77
CA ASN A 225 31.56 -7.52 -26.04
C ASN A 225 30.75 -7.10 -24.80
N VAL A 226 31.43 -6.93 -23.68
CA VAL A 226 30.87 -6.42 -22.42
C VAL A 226 31.23 -4.94 -22.25
N GLU A 227 30.48 -4.22 -21.42
CA GLU A 227 30.74 -2.80 -21.12
C GLU A 227 30.77 -1.89 -22.37
N ILE A 228 30.06 -2.28 -23.42
CA ILE A 228 29.94 -1.52 -24.67
C ILE A 228 28.62 -0.72 -24.73
N SER A 229 28.64 0.39 -25.49
CA SER A 229 27.43 1.16 -25.82
C SER A 229 26.41 0.28 -26.55
N PRO A 230 25.10 0.47 -26.32
CA PRO A 230 24.50 1.57 -25.56
C PRO A 230 24.21 1.25 -24.08
N ASN A 231 24.27 -0.01 -23.65
CA ASN A 231 23.78 -0.43 -22.34
C ASN A 231 24.87 -0.66 -21.29
N TYR A 232 26.14 -0.77 -21.69
CA TYR A 232 27.30 -0.99 -20.80
C TYR A 232 27.04 -2.07 -19.74
N PHE A 233 26.55 -3.24 -20.16
CA PHE A 233 26.33 -4.36 -19.25
C PHE A 233 27.67 -4.88 -18.71
N PRO A 234 27.81 -5.13 -17.41
CA PRO A 234 29.11 -5.49 -16.82
C PRO A 234 29.52 -6.91 -17.18
N GLU A 235 30.83 -7.13 -17.27
CA GLU A 235 31.40 -8.44 -17.59
C GLU A 235 30.93 -9.53 -16.61
N LYS A 236 30.87 -9.18 -15.32
CA LYS A 236 30.48 -10.09 -14.24
C LYS A 236 29.14 -10.79 -14.48
N LEU A 237 28.19 -10.12 -15.14
CA LEU A 237 26.90 -10.71 -15.51
C LEU A 237 27.06 -11.92 -16.44
N TYR A 238 28.05 -11.88 -17.32
CA TYR A 238 28.30 -12.88 -18.35
C TYR A 238 29.33 -13.94 -17.94
N GLN A 239 29.95 -13.78 -16.76
CA GLN A 239 30.92 -14.74 -16.23
C GLN A 239 30.26 -15.99 -15.63
N THR A 240 28.97 -15.93 -15.30
CA THR A 240 28.20 -17.06 -14.80
C THR A 240 26.97 -17.30 -15.67
N ALA A 241 26.57 -18.56 -15.77
CA ALA A 241 25.30 -18.95 -16.36
C ALA A 241 24.76 -20.21 -15.70
N ILE A 242 23.51 -20.51 -16.02
CA ILE A 242 22.92 -21.81 -15.72
C ILE A 242 22.62 -22.55 -17.01
N THR A 243 22.66 -23.87 -16.93
CA THR A 243 22.23 -24.76 -18.00
C THR A 243 21.42 -25.92 -17.43
N ALA A 244 20.51 -26.49 -18.23
CA ALA A 244 19.70 -27.64 -17.84
C ALA A 244 20.12 -28.90 -18.63
N LEU A 245 20.70 -29.88 -17.93
CA LEU A 245 21.25 -31.10 -18.52
C LEU A 245 20.34 -32.30 -18.24
N GLY A 246 20.04 -33.12 -19.26
CA GLY A 246 19.19 -34.32 -19.11
C GLY A 246 18.94 -35.05 -20.43
N ASN A 247 18.38 -36.27 -20.38
CA ASN A 247 18.20 -37.20 -21.53
C ASN A 247 17.24 -36.72 -22.65
N GLY A 248 16.81 -35.46 -22.65
CA GLY A 248 15.94 -34.88 -23.67
C GLY A 248 16.14 -33.38 -23.93
N GLY A 249 17.26 -32.79 -23.47
CA GLY A 249 17.45 -31.33 -23.45
C GLY A 249 16.67 -30.73 -22.28
N GLY A 250 17.36 -30.26 -21.25
CA GLY A 250 16.68 -29.72 -20.07
C GLY A 250 15.94 -28.42 -20.42
N ILE A 251 14.84 -28.16 -19.72
CA ILE A 251 14.02 -26.96 -19.90
C ILE A 251 14.28 -26.03 -18.73
N LEU A 252 14.47 -24.74 -19.01
CA LEU A 252 14.51 -23.71 -17.97
C LEU A 252 13.18 -22.95 -18.01
N GLU A 253 12.52 -22.85 -16.86
CA GLU A 253 11.25 -22.15 -16.75
C GLU A 253 11.30 -21.15 -15.58
N TYR A 254 10.85 -19.93 -15.86
CA TYR A 254 10.78 -18.83 -14.92
C TYR A 254 9.34 -18.41 -14.71
N GLU A 255 8.99 -18.10 -13.47
CA GLU A 255 7.72 -17.48 -13.11
C GLU A 255 7.98 -16.04 -12.64
N LEU A 256 7.60 -15.06 -13.47
CA LEU A 256 7.85 -13.66 -13.22
C LEU A 256 6.58 -12.94 -12.76
N PRO A 257 6.62 -12.15 -11.67
CA PRO A 257 5.49 -11.32 -11.28
C PRO A 257 5.30 -10.16 -12.27
N VAL A 258 4.07 -9.98 -12.73
CA VAL A 258 3.68 -8.92 -13.67
C VAL A 258 2.32 -8.34 -13.28
N ASP A 259 1.97 -7.19 -13.84
CA ASP A 259 0.65 -6.60 -13.73
C ASP A 259 -0.14 -6.87 -15.00
N ALA A 260 -1.39 -7.30 -14.82
CA ALA A 260 -2.29 -7.49 -15.94
C ALA A 260 -2.52 -6.16 -16.68
N LYS A 261 -2.71 -6.23 -18.00
CA LYS A 261 -2.99 -5.10 -18.91
C LYS A 261 -1.81 -4.16 -19.20
N LEU A 262 -0.60 -4.48 -18.76
CA LEU A 262 0.62 -3.83 -19.24
C LEU A 262 1.33 -4.71 -20.27
N ASP A 263 2.07 -4.06 -21.17
CA ASP A 263 2.99 -4.74 -22.08
C ASP A 263 4.38 -4.78 -21.42
N TYR A 264 5.14 -5.84 -21.69
CA TYR A 264 6.42 -6.09 -21.02
C TYR A 264 7.55 -6.29 -22.03
N LEU A 265 8.71 -5.73 -21.72
CA LEU A 265 9.98 -5.98 -22.41
C LEU A 265 10.80 -6.96 -21.57
N LEU A 266 11.03 -8.15 -22.12
CA LEU A 266 11.99 -9.11 -21.61
C LEU A 266 13.33 -8.89 -22.29
N TRP A 267 14.41 -8.89 -21.50
CA TRP A 267 15.78 -8.78 -21.99
C TRP A 267 16.58 -9.99 -21.51
N PHE A 268 17.13 -10.75 -22.44
CA PHE A 268 17.85 -11.99 -22.17
C PHE A 268 19.34 -11.75 -22.39
N HIS A 269 20.15 -12.26 -21.45
CA HIS A 269 21.61 -12.18 -21.49
C HIS A 269 22.20 -13.56 -21.65
N PHE A 270 23.14 -13.67 -22.58
CA PHE A 270 23.84 -14.90 -22.89
C PHE A 270 25.32 -14.64 -23.11
N ALA A 271 26.14 -15.66 -22.91
CA ALA A 271 27.54 -15.63 -23.26
C ALA A 271 28.03 -17.03 -23.62
N GLU A 272 29.04 -17.06 -24.50
CA GLU A 272 29.81 -18.26 -24.75
C GLU A 272 30.75 -18.52 -23.56
N ILE A 273 30.37 -19.45 -22.69
CA ILE A 273 31.07 -19.76 -21.42
C ILE A 273 31.93 -21.04 -21.53
N ASP A 274 31.72 -21.82 -22.58
CA ASP A 274 32.41 -23.10 -22.79
C ASP A 274 33.85 -22.94 -23.30
N GLU A 275 34.69 -23.95 -23.10
CA GLU A 275 36.14 -23.90 -23.39
C GLU A 275 36.46 -23.63 -24.88
N VAL A 276 35.50 -23.88 -25.77
CA VAL A 276 35.64 -23.75 -27.23
C VAL A 276 34.66 -22.68 -27.73
N GLY A 277 35.17 -21.47 -27.98
CA GLY A 277 34.35 -20.35 -28.44
C GLY A 277 35.12 -19.04 -28.50
N GLY A 278 34.44 -17.98 -28.96
CA GLY A 278 34.95 -16.60 -28.98
C GLY A 278 34.82 -15.89 -27.63
N PHE A 279 34.19 -16.51 -26.63
CA PHE A 279 33.90 -15.95 -25.31
C PHE A 279 33.18 -14.61 -25.41
N ALA A 280 32.16 -14.52 -26.26
CA ALA A 280 31.44 -13.28 -26.52
C ALA A 280 30.08 -13.24 -25.80
N ALA A 281 29.75 -12.06 -25.26
CA ALA A 281 28.43 -11.75 -24.74
C ALA A 281 27.47 -11.38 -25.88
N PHE A 282 26.21 -11.79 -25.74
CA PHE A 282 25.11 -11.41 -26.63
C PHE A 282 23.82 -11.23 -25.84
N ASP A 283 22.97 -10.35 -26.34
CA ASP A 283 21.69 -10.03 -25.74
C ASP A 283 20.56 -10.08 -26.76
N TRP A 284 19.37 -10.39 -26.27
CA TRP A 284 18.17 -10.47 -27.08
C TRP A 284 16.98 -9.92 -26.31
N SER A 285 16.08 -9.21 -26.99
CA SER A 285 14.89 -8.65 -26.35
C SER A 285 13.60 -9.10 -27.02
N TYR A 286 12.55 -9.26 -26.23
CA TYR A 286 11.24 -9.69 -26.67
C TYR A 286 10.13 -8.90 -25.98
N VAL A 287 9.14 -8.45 -26.75
CA VAL A 287 7.99 -7.72 -26.22
C VAL A 287 6.79 -8.66 -26.07
N VAL A 288 6.33 -8.83 -24.84
CA VAL A 288 5.08 -9.52 -24.50
C VAL A 288 3.96 -8.49 -24.47
N LYS A 289 2.86 -8.75 -25.19
CA LYS A 289 1.70 -7.85 -25.27
C LYS A 289 0.44 -8.51 -24.75
N ASN A 290 -0.51 -7.71 -24.29
CA ASN A 290 -1.87 -8.15 -23.95
C ASN A 290 -1.91 -9.22 -22.84
N LEU A 291 -1.20 -8.98 -21.74
CA LEU A 291 -1.20 -9.87 -20.58
C LEU A 291 -2.52 -9.79 -19.82
N SER A 292 -3.13 -10.95 -19.59
CA SER A 292 -4.37 -11.09 -18.79
C SER A 292 -4.12 -11.60 -17.37
N SER A 293 -2.94 -12.14 -17.09
CA SER A 293 -2.53 -12.70 -15.79
C SER A 293 -1.56 -11.76 -15.06
N THR A 294 -1.43 -11.96 -13.75
CA THR A 294 -0.41 -11.30 -12.90
C THR A 294 0.89 -12.10 -12.80
N THR A 295 0.99 -13.21 -13.53
CA THR A 295 2.18 -14.06 -13.63
C THR A 295 2.53 -14.29 -15.10
N LEU A 296 3.81 -14.21 -15.41
CA LEU A 296 4.38 -14.44 -16.73
C LEU A 296 5.35 -15.63 -16.66
N ASN A 297 4.98 -16.73 -17.32
CA ASN A 297 5.83 -17.90 -17.43
C ASN A 297 6.73 -17.78 -18.66
N VAL A 298 8.04 -17.85 -18.45
CA VAL A 298 9.04 -17.80 -19.52
C VAL A 298 9.73 -19.16 -19.60
N ARG A 299 9.53 -19.87 -20.71
CA ARG A 299 10.09 -21.21 -20.94
C ARG A 299 11.16 -21.14 -22.02
N LEU A 300 12.38 -21.55 -21.69
CA LEU A 300 13.52 -21.66 -22.59
C LEU A 300 13.69 -23.13 -22.97
N GLU A 301 13.44 -23.41 -24.25
CA GLU A 301 13.63 -24.73 -24.86
C GLU A 301 14.79 -24.66 -25.85
N SER A 302 15.76 -25.56 -25.71
CA SER A 302 16.85 -25.66 -26.67
C SER A 302 16.39 -26.40 -27.93
N VAL A 303 16.74 -25.87 -29.10
CA VAL A 303 16.58 -26.59 -30.38
C VAL A 303 17.68 -27.65 -30.54
N VAL A 304 18.89 -27.34 -30.08
CA VAL A 304 20.06 -28.22 -30.05
C VAL A 304 20.81 -28.00 -28.74
N GLY A 305 21.26 -29.09 -28.11
CA GLY A 305 22.02 -29.03 -26.85
C GLY A 305 21.15 -28.69 -25.65
N ALA A 306 21.72 -27.99 -24.68
CA ALA A 306 21.04 -27.53 -23.48
C ALA A 306 20.87 -26.00 -23.51
N PRO A 307 19.77 -25.44 -22.97
CA PRO A 307 19.64 -24.00 -22.86
C PRO A 307 20.70 -23.47 -21.90
N ILE A 308 21.20 -22.27 -22.20
CA ILE A 308 22.14 -21.51 -21.37
C ILE A 308 21.58 -20.11 -21.20
N ILE A 309 21.69 -19.52 -20.01
CA ILE A 309 21.31 -18.13 -19.76
C ILE A 309 22.18 -17.54 -18.63
N CYS A 310 22.67 -16.33 -18.85
CA CYS A 310 23.50 -15.57 -17.91
C CYS A 310 22.65 -14.64 -17.04
N GLY A 311 21.55 -14.13 -17.58
CA GLY A 311 20.64 -13.25 -16.87
C GLY A 311 19.38 -12.91 -17.64
N LEU A 312 18.44 -12.31 -16.93
CA LEU A 312 17.12 -11.94 -17.43
C LEU A 312 16.68 -10.63 -16.82
N GLU A 313 16.17 -9.70 -17.62
CA GLU A 313 15.53 -8.48 -17.15
C GLU A 313 14.06 -8.44 -17.56
N ASN A 314 13.23 -7.88 -16.68
CA ASN A 314 11.81 -7.71 -16.90
C ASN A 314 11.43 -6.24 -16.71
N TYR A 315 10.86 -5.63 -17.75
CA TYR A 315 10.44 -4.22 -17.72
C TYR A 315 8.99 -4.07 -18.15
N ALA A 316 8.15 -3.43 -17.33
CA ALA A 316 6.84 -2.98 -17.79
C ALA A 316 6.99 -1.73 -18.67
N ILE A 317 6.24 -1.70 -19.78
CA ILE A 317 6.25 -0.62 -20.76
C ILE A 317 5.05 0.28 -20.48
N VAL A 318 5.33 1.48 -19.98
CA VAL A 318 4.30 2.48 -19.67
C VAL A 318 4.34 3.57 -20.75
N PRO A 319 3.29 3.70 -21.61
CA PRO A 319 3.24 4.76 -22.61
C PRO A 319 3.09 6.14 -21.94
N VAL A 320 3.88 7.12 -22.37
CA VAL A 320 3.82 8.49 -21.85
C VAL A 320 2.75 9.30 -22.59
N ASP A 321 1.82 9.91 -21.85
CA ASP A 321 0.77 10.77 -22.43
C ASP A 321 1.32 12.18 -22.72
N LEU A 322 1.56 12.48 -23.99
CA LEU A 322 2.24 13.71 -24.45
C LEU A 322 1.31 14.90 -24.67
N LYS A 323 0.36 15.17 -23.77
CA LYS A 323 -0.43 16.41 -23.84
C LYS A 323 0.27 17.63 -23.23
N LEU A 324 1.43 17.49 -22.60
CA LEU A 324 2.16 18.60 -21.95
C LEU A 324 3.61 18.75 -22.44
N PHE A 325 3.79 18.97 -23.74
CA PHE A 325 5.12 19.10 -24.34
C PHE A 325 5.71 20.51 -24.18
N LEU A 326 6.24 20.84 -23.00
CA LEU A 326 7.27 21.89 -22.84
C LEU A 326 7.97 21.87 -21.46
N ILE A 327 8.16 20.70 -20.87
CA ILE A 327 8.81 20.61 -19.55
C ILE A 327 10.30 20.31 -19.74
N ARG A 328 11.16 21.31 -19.49
CA ARG A 328 12.62 21.17 -19.39
C ARG A 328 13.05 20.53 -18.06
N SER A 329 12.20 19.71 -17.44
CA SER A 329 12.41 19.18 -16.09
C SER A 329 11.73 17.83 -15.86
N VAL A 330 12.47 16.87 -15.29
CA VAL A 330 11.92 15.60 -14.84
C VAL A 330 11.17 15.86 -13.54
N ARG A 331 9.83 15.74 -13.60
CA ARG A 331 8.98 15.93 -12.41
C ARG A 331 8.73 14.57 -11.78
N VAL A 332 9.38 14.29 -10.65
CA VAL A 332 9.05 13.12 -9.81
C VAL A 332 7.97 13.58 -8.83
N GLY A 333 6.74 13.25 -9.17
CA GLY A 333 5.57 13.54 -8.36
C GLY A 333 5.27 12.34 -7.47
N VAL A 334 5.37 12.52 -6.16
CA VAL A 334 4.77 11.58 -5.22
C VAL A 334 3.36 12.09 -4.95
N SER A 335 2.37 11.49 -5.60
CA SER A 335 1.01 12.00 -5.59
C SER A 335 0.18 11.29 -4.53
N LEU A 336 -0.28 12.06 -3.53
CA LEU A 336 -1.60 11.84 -2.97
C LEU A 336 -2.55 12.74 -3.75
N CYS A 337 -3.23 12.17 -4.70
CA CYS A 337 -4.13 12.89 -5.58
C CYS A 337 -5.28 13.47 -4.70
N ALA A 338 -5.34 14.80 -4.54
CA ALA A 338 -6.39 15.44 -3.74
C ALA A 338 -6.73 16.83 -4.28
N THR A 339 -7.84 16.89 -5.00
CA THR A 339 -8.87 17.93 -4.94
C THR A 339 -9.06 18.52 -3.53
N LYS A 340 -9.43 19.82 -3.44
CA LYS A 340 -9.61 20.62 -2.19
C LYS A 340 -10.25 19.82 -1.04
N THR A 341 -9.84 20.08 0.20
CA THR A 341 -10.25 19.37 1.45
C THR A 341 -11.75 19.13 1.62
N ASN A 342 -12.62 20.03 1.13
CA ASN A 342 -14.08 19.84 1.21
C ASN A 342 -14.63 18.81 0.20
N PHE A 343 -13.90 18.59 -0.90
CA PHE A 343 -14.27 17.70 -1.98
C PHE A 343 -13.99 16.23 -1.63
N VAL A 344 -12.88 15.94 -0.94
CA VAL A 344 -12.52 14.57 -0.52
C VAL A 344 -13.54 13.99 0.46
N THR A 345 -14.05 14.80 1.39
CA THR A 345 -15.05 14.37 2.38
C THR A 345 -16.41 14.10 1.72
N ALA A 346 -16.84 14.95 0.78
CA ALA A 346 -18.07 14.76 0.02
C ALA A 346 -18.01 13.50 -0.85
N MET A 347 -16.88 13.27 -1.52
CA MET A 347 -16.69 12.11 -2.41
C MET A 347 -16.52 10.80 -1.64
N ARG A 348 -15.92 10.82 -0.44
CA ARG A 348 -15.90 9.66 0.46
C ARG A 348 -17.28 9.34 1.02
N ALA A 349 -18.05 10.36 1.42
CA ALA A 349 -19.43 10.21 1.86
C ALA A 349 -20.29 9.65 0.71
N LEU A 350 -20.03 10.07 -0.53
CA LEU A 350 -20.69 9.56 -1.73
C LEU A 350 -20.44 8.07 -1.95
N LYS A 351 -19.16 7.67 -2.02
CA LYS A 351 -18.76 6.26 -2.22
C LYS A 351 -19.41 5.34 -1.19
N SER A 352 -19.37 5.76 0.09
CA SER A 352 -19.96 5.02 1.21
C SER A 352 -21.49 4.97 1.15
N SER A 353 -22.14 6.10 0.91
CA SER A 353 -23.61 6.21 0.93
C SER A 353 -24.28 5.49 -0.24
N LEU A 354 -23.67 5.50 -1.43
CA LEU A 354 -24.19 4.85 -2.64
C LEU A 354 -23.77 3.38 -2.79
N ARG A 355 -22.98 2.85 -1.83
CA ARG A 355 -22.40 1.50 -1.88
C ARG A 355 -21.78 1.19 -3.24
N VAL A 356 -20.96 2.12 -3.71
CA VAL A 356 -20.35 2.03 -5.04
C VAL A 356 -19.47 0.78 -5.10
N PRO A 357 -19.69 -0.13 -6.06
CA PRO A 357 -18.93 -1.37 -6.16
C PRO A 357 -17.49 -1.11 -6.62
N ASP A 358 -16.53 -1.85 -6.05
CA ASP A 358 -15.10 -1.64 -6.27
C ASP A 358 -14.66 -1.72 -7.75
N ARG A 359 -15.43 -2.44 -8.57
CA ARG A 359 -15.21 -2.56 -10.02
C ARG A 359 -15.20 -1.24 -10.80
N MET A 360 -15.76 -0.16 -10.24
CA MET A 360 -15.84 1.16 -10.89
C MET A 360 -14.53 1.96 -10.81
N GLY A 361 -13.50 1.45 -10.14
CA GLY A 361 -12.20 2.12 -10.09
C GLY A 361 -12.22 3.45 -9.33
N TRP A 362 -13.18 3.66 -8.42
CA TRP A 362 -13.29 4.88 -7.59
C TRP A 362 -12.24 4.94 -6.48
N ASN A 363 -10.97 5.02 -6.86
CA ASN A 363 -9.81 5.14 -5.98
C ASN A 363 -8.94 6.32 -6.45
N GLY A 364 -8.28 7.03 -5.54
CA GLY A 364 -7.47 8.21 -5.91
C GLY A 364 -8.31 9.45 -6.28
N ASP A 365 -7.82 10.26 -7.23
CA ASP A 365 -8.48 11.52 -7.65
C ASP A 365 -9.45 11.24 -8.80
N PRO A 366 -10.72 11.69 -8.70
CA PRO A 366 -11.71 11.50 -9.75
C PRO A 366 -11.36 12.15 -11.09
N CYS A 367 -10.42 13.09 -11.13
CA CYS A 367 -10.02 13.83 -12.32
C CYS A 367 -8.66 13.43 -12.89
N ALA A 368 -8.00 12.38 -12.39
CA ALA A 368 -6.66 12.00 -12.83
C ALA A 368 -6.42 10.48 -12.84
N PRO A 369 -5.63 9.98 -13.82
CA PRO A 369 -5.21 10.60 -15.10
C PRO A 369 -6.33 10.79 -16.14
N THR A 370 -6.14 11.80 -17.00
CA THR A 370 -7.11 12.28 -18.00
C THR A 370 -7.35 11.35 -19.19
N THR A 371 -6.73 10.17 -19.22
CA THR A 371 -6.75 9.26 -20.37
C THR A 371 -7.27 7.86 -20.07
N TRP A 372 -7.22 7.35 -18.82
CA TRP A 372 -7.75 6.00 -18.53
C TRP A 372 -8.05 5.66 -17.05
N ASP A 373 -7.79 6.55 -16.08
CA ASP A 373 -8.06 6.27 -14.64
C ASP A 373 -8.90 7.36 -13.94
N ALA A 374 -9.59 8.21 -14.70
CA ALA A 374 -10.67 8.99 -14.11
C ALA A 374 -11.76 8.02 -13.61
N TRP A 375 -12.39 8.35 -12.48
CA TRP A 375 -13.48 7.54 -11.94
C TRP A 375 -14.52 7.23 -13.01
N GLU A 376 -14.91 5.95 -13.11
CA GLU A 376 -15.90 5.54 -14.10
C GLU A 376 -17.19 6.35 -13.91
N GLY A 377 -17.66 6.96 -15.00
CA GLY A 377 -18.84 7.81 -15.01
C GLY A 377 -18.61 9.26 -14.56
N VAL A 378 -17.38 9.70 -14.25
CA VAL A 378 -17.09 11.08 -13.85
C VAL A 378 -16.39 11.85 -14.96
N THR A 379 -16.78 13.11 -15.16
CA THR A 379 -16.15 14.02 -16.14
C THR A 379 -15.66 15.28 -15.44
N CYS A 380 -14.43 15.69 -15.75
CA CYS A 380 -13.80 16.88 -15.21
C CYS A 380 -13.46 17.92 -16.28
N HIS A 381 -13.46 19.19 -15.88
CA HIS A 381 -13.02 20.32 -16.72
C HIS A 381 -12.03 21.20 -15.96
N LEU A 382 -11.18 21.92 -16.70
CA LEU A 382 -10.32 22.95 -16.12
C LEU A 382 -11.19 24.12 -15.60
N ALA A 383 -10.91 24.57 -14.38
CA ALA A 383 -11.49 25.78 -13.85
C ALA A 383 -11.07 26.99 -14.70
N LYS A 384 -11.91 28.03 -14.76
CA LYS A 384 -11.69 29.25 -15.57
C LYS A 384 -10.39 30.01 -15.27
N ASP A 385 -9.79 29.74 -14.12
CA ASP A 385 -8.53 30.34 -13.64
C ASP A 385 -7.31 29.42 -13.87
N GLU A 386 -7.49 28.34 -14.64
CA GLU A 386 -6.48 27.33 -15.02
C GLU A 386 -5.72 26.67 -13.85
N SER A 387 -6.17 26.91 -12.61
CA SER A 387 -5.48 26.52 -11.38
C SER A 387 -5.82 25.12 -10.89
N ALA A 388 -6.92 24.51 -11.35
CA ALA A 388 -7.35 23.16 -10.93
C ALA A 388 -8.35 22.50 -11.89
N LEU A 389 -8.38 21.16 -11.91
CA LEU A 389 -9.45 20.36 -12.49
C LEU A 389 -10.62 20.26 -11.49
N VAL A 390 -11.86 20.42 -11.98
CA VAL A 390 -13.09 20.31 -11.20
C VAL A 390 -14.07 19.35 -11.87
N VAL A 391 -14.82 18.58 -11.07
CA VAL A 391 -15.87 17.69 -11.59
C VAL A 391 -17.03 18.52 -12.11
N SER A 392 -17.42 18.27 -13.36
CA SER A 392 -18.49 18.95 -14.07
C SER A 392 -19.69 18.04 -14.30
N GLN A 393 -19.49 16.75 -14.56
CA GLN A 393 -20.56 15.81 -14.84
C GLN A 393 -20.30 14.46 -14.15
N MET A 394 -21.39 13.80 -13.76
CA MET A 394 -21.35 12.47 -13.16
C MET A 394 -22.52 11.63 -13.69
N ASN A 395 -22.22 10.54 -14.37
CA ASN A 395 -23.17 9.57 -14.90
C ASN A 395 -22.96 8.21 -14.23
N LEU A 396 -23.90 7.86 -13.35
CA LEU A 396 -23.91 6.60 -12.61
C LEU A 396 -25.18 5.80 -12.90
N SER A 397 -25.80 6.05 -14.06
CA SER A 397 -27.03 5.36 -14.45
C SER A 397 -26.82 3.85 -14.59
N SER A 398 -27.87 3.06 -14.32
CA SER A 398 -27.93 1.62 -14.61
C SER A 398 -26.86 0.74 -13.91
N ASN A 399 -26.39 1.14 -12.73
CA ASN A 399 -25.28 0.47 -12.04
C ASN A 399 -25.69 -0.39 -10.84
N SER A 400 -27.00 -0.60 -10.64
CA SER A 400 -27.57 -1.29 -9.48
C SER A 400 -27.14 -0.69 -8.13
N LEU A 401 -26.82 0.62 -8.12
CA LEU A 401 -26.39 1.34 -6.92
C LEU A 401 -27.51 1.36 -5.88
N GLY A 402 -27.16 1.22 -4.60
CA GLY A 402 -28.11 1.18 -3.49
C GLY A 402 -27.80 2.25 -2.44
N GLY A 403 -28.63 2.35 -1.40
CA GLY A 403 -28.44 3.32 -0.32
C GLY A 403 -29.08 4.68 -0.61
N SER A 404 -28.66 5.70 0.13
CA SER A 404 -29.25 7.05 0.11
C SER A 404 -28.33 8.08 -0.54
N ILE A 405 -28.92 9.17 -1.04
CA ILE A 405 -28.16 10.28 -1.64
C ILE A 405 -27.66 11.21 -0.52
N PRO A 406 -26.34 11.41 -0.33
CA PRO A 406 -25.82 12.22 0.78
C PRO A 406 -25.97 13.72 0.55
N SER A 407 -26.14 14.47 1.64
CA SER A 407 -26.13 15.94 1.63
C SER A 407 -24.71 16.46 1.37
N GLY A 408 -24.48 17.10 0.21
CA GLY A 408 -23.17 17.67 -0.15
C GLY A 408 -22.77 17.50 -1.62
N LEU A 409 -23.52 16.71 -2.39
CA LEU A 409 -23.33 16.51 -3.83
C LEU A 409 -23.66 17.75 -4.68
N GLY A 410 -24.48 18.67 -4.17
CA GLY A 410 -24.88 19.92 -4.85
C GLY A 410 -23.77 20.97 -4.87
N GLN A 411 -22.61 20.61 -5.43
CA GLN A 411 -21.45 21.48 -5.50
C GLN A 411 -21.61 22.49 -6.65
N LYS A 412 -21.16 23.74 -6.45
CA LYS A 412 -21.31 24.84 -7.44
C LYS A 412 -20.68 24.58 -8.81
N SER A 413 -19.83 23.56 -8.96
CA SER A 413 -19.17 23.19 -10.22
C SER A 413 -19.87 22.07 -11.00
N LEU A 414 -20.78 21.32 -10.37
CA LEU A 414 -21.45 20.18 -11.00
C LEU A 414 -22.62 20.68 -11.86
N VAL A 415 -22.60 20.33 -13.14
CA VAL A 415 -23.57 20.75 -14.16
C VAL A 415 -24.57 19.63 -14.45
N LYS A 416 -24.13 18.36 -14.42
CA LYS A 416 -24.99 17.21 -14.72
C LYS A 416 -24.75 16.05 -13.76
N LEU A 417 -25.83 15.49 -13.22
CA LEU A 417 -25.83 14.30 -12.38
C LEU A 417 -26.92 13.33 -12.83
N ASP A 418 -26.51 12.16 -13.33
CA ASP A 418 -27.41 11.08 -13.74
C ASP A 418 -27.29 9.88 -12.79
N LEU A 419 -28.37 9.61 -12.05
CA LEU A 419 -28.50 8.47 -11.12
C LEU A 419 -29.62 7.52 -11.55
N SER A 420 -30.08 7.61 -12.79
CA SER A 420 -31.24 6.84 -13.27
C SER A 420 -31.03 5.32 -13.24
N ASN A 421 -32.11 4.56 -13.19
CA ASN A 421 -32.11 3.08 -13.26
C ASN A 421 -31.22 2.40 -12.21
N ASN A 422 -31.23 2.91 -10.98
CA ASN A 422 -30.54 2.29 -9.84
C ASN A 422 -31.55 1.77 -8.80
N LYS A 423 -31.04 1.27 -7.67
CA LYS A 423 -31.81 0.78 -6.51
C LYS A 423 -31.73 1.77 -5.33
N LEU A 424 -31.65 3.07 -5.63
CA LEU A 424 -31.51 4.11 -4.62
C LEU A 424 -32.81 4.30 -3.82
N THR A 425 -32.66 4.63 -2.54
CA THR A 425 -33.75 4.77 -1.58
C THR A 425 -33.59 6.01 -0.71
N GLY A 426 -34.68 6.64 -0.32
CA GLY A 426 -34.70 7.75 0.64
C GLY A 426 -34.98 9.12 0.04
N TYR A 427 -34.85 10.14 0.88
CA TYR A 427 -35.14 11.54 0.54
C TYR A 427 -34.03 12.16 -0.31
N ILE A 428 -34.40 13.03 -1.25
CA ILE A 428 -33.45 13.77 -2.10
C ILE A 428 -33.03 15.07 -1.41
N PRO A 429 -31.73 15.27 -1.08
CA PRO A 429 -31.26 16.45 -0.38
C PRO A 429 -31.56 17.77 -1.10
N ASP A 430 -31.97 18.79 -0.34
CA ASP A 430 -32.32 20.13 -0.85
C ASP A 430 -31.15 20.81 -1.61
N SER A 431 -29.90 20.41 -1.35
CA SER A 431 -28.70 20.91 -2.05
C SER A 431 -28.64 20.52 -3.53
N LEU A 432 -29.29 19.42 -3.92
CA LEU A 432 -29.39 18.98 -5.30
C LEU A 432 -30.53 19.65 -6.06
N THR A 433 -31.51 20.22 -5.34
CA THR A 433 -32.66 20.92 -5.92
C THR A 433 -32.46 22.43 -6.01
N SER A 434 -31.50 22.99 -5.27
CA SER A 434 -31.22 24.44 -5.23
C SER A 434 -30.12 24.91 -6.18
N SER A 435 -29.53 24.02 -6.98
CA SER A 435 -28.44 24.30 -7.92
C SER A 435 -28.94 24.27 -9.37
N SER A 436 -28.25 24.94 -10.30
CA SER A 436 -28.49 24.87 -11.75
C SER A 436 -28.09 23.50 -12.36
N LEU A 437 -28.25 22.44 -11.58
CA LEU A 437 -27.80 21.08 -11.85
C LEU A 437 -28.87 20.35 -12.67
N GLN A 438 -28.46 19.73 -13.77
CA GLN A 438 -29.30 18.79 -14.51
C GLN A 438 -29.31 17.45 -13.79
N LEU A 439 -30.35 17.20 -13.00
CA LEU A 439 -30.51 16.00 -12.18
C LEU A 439 -31.46 14.98 -12.84
N VAL A 440 -30.99 13.75 -13.07
CA VAL A 440 -31.76 12.65 -13.65
C VAL A 440 -31.89 11.51 -12.64
N LEU A 441 -33.12 11.20 -12.21
CA LEU A 441 -33.41 10.22 -11.13
C LEU A 441 -34.36 9.09 -11.55
N ALA A 442 -34.83 9.10 -12.81
CA ALA A 442 -35.85 8.17 -13.30
C ALA A 442 -35.44 6.69 -13.10
N GLY A 443 -36.40 5.81 -12.86
CA GLY A 443 -36.14 4.36 -12.69
C GLY A 443 -35.72 3.91 -11.29
N ASN A 444 -35.57 4.83 -10.32
CA ASN A 444 -35.37 4.49 -8.91
C ASN A 444 -36.71 4.41 -8.16
N LYS A 445 -37.11 3.21 -7.72
CA LYS A 445 -38.43 3.00 -7.07
C LYS A 445 -38.52 3.48 -5.62
N GLY A 446 -37.38 3.72 -4.96
CA GLY A 446 -37.32 4.04 -3.53
C GLY A 446 -37.04 5.50 -3.19
N LEU A 447 -36.93 6.39 -4.19
CA LEU A 447 -36.66 7.82 -3.97
C LEU A 447 -37.96 8.62 -3.77
N CYS A 448 -37.88 9.67 -2.96
CA CYS A 448 -39.02 10.53 -2.65
C CYS A 448 -38.57 11.98 -2.31
N GLY A 449 -39.49 12.95 -2.35
CA GLY A 449 -39.26 14.31 -1.83
C GLY A 449 -39.08 15.45 -2.85
N VAL A 450 -39.15 15.18 -4.15
CA VAL A 450 -39.17 16.22 -5.21
C VAL A 450 -40.45 16.14 -6.04
N PRO A 451 -40.88 17.21 -6.72
CA PRO A 451 -42.15 17.22 -7.47
C PRO A 451 -42.27 16.12 -8.55
N SER A 452 -41.15 15.60 -9.05
CA SER A 452 -41.09 14.51 -10.03
C SER A 452 -41.17 13.10 -9.42
N LEU A 453 -41.30 12.97 -8.09
CA LEU A 453 -41.30 11.71 -7.35
C LEU A 453 -42.41 11.69 -6.28
N PRO A 454 -42.84 10.50 -5.81
CA PRO A 454 -43.85 10.39 -4.77
C PRO A 454 -43.42 11.05 -3.45
N ASN A 455 -44.40 11.48 -2.66
CA ASN A 455 -44.18 12.00 -1.30
C ASN A 455 -43.59 10.91 -0.40
N CYS A 456 -42.64 11.27 0.46
CA CYS A 456 -42.03 10.31 1.38
C CYS A 456 -43.03 9.84 2.45
N PRO A 457 -42.97 8.56 2.88
CA PRO A 457 -43.81 8.05 3.96
C PRO A 457 -43.46 8.72 5.31
N LEU A 458 -44.49 8.95 6.13
CA LEU A 458 -44.52 9.73 7.38
C LEU A 458 -43.42 9.39 8.43
N PHE A 459 -42.78 8.23 8.32
CA PHE A 459 -41.80 7.73 9.28
C PHE A 459 -40.33 8.09 8.96
N TRP A 460 -40.03 8.60 7.77
CA TRP A 460 -38.67 8.95 7.34
C TRP A 460 -38.50 10.47 7.23
N GLY A 461 -37.66 11.04 8.10
CA GLY A 461 -37.34 12.47 8.12
C GLY A 461 -36.01 12.80 7.44
N LYS A 462 -35.69 14.09 7.36
CA LYS A 462 -34.51 14.68 6.68
C LYS A 462 -33.15 14.10 7.09
N HIS A 463 -33.06 13.37 8.21
CA HIS A 463 -31.83 12.75 8.74
C HIS A 463 -32.04 11.28 9.20
N GLY A 464 -32.93 10.53 8.54
CA GLY A 464 -33.24 9.13 8.88
C GLY A 464 -34.57 9.00 9.64
N LEU A 465 -34.69 7.99 10.52
CA LEU A 465 -35.93 7.71 11.23
C LEU A 465 -36.43 8.96 11.98
N SER A 466 -37.65 9.39 11.68
CA SER A 466 -38.27 10.58 12.27
C SER A 466 -38.25 10.50 13.80
N THR A 467 -38.25 11.64 14.50
CA THR A 467 -38.35 11.67 15.98
C THR A 467 -39.54 10.84 16.46
N GLY A 468 -40.67 10.90 15.75
CA GLY A 468 -41.83 10.04 16.02
C GLY A 468 -41.56 8.54 15.79
N GLY A 469 -40.79 8.19 14.74
CA GLY A 469 -40.37 6.81 14.49
C GLY A 469 -39.39 6.28 15.53
N LYS A 470 -38.45 7.11 16.00
CA LYS A 470 -37.53 6.75 17.11
C LYS A 470 -38.28 6.51 18.42
N VAL A 471 -39.27 7.36 18.72
CA VAL A 471 -40.16 7.16 19.88
C VAL A 471 -40.99 5.90 19.71
N GLY A 472 -41.52 5.63 18.52
CA GLY A 472 -42.27 4.40 18.22
C GLY A 472 -41.44 3.12 18.43
N VAL A 473 -40.18 3.10 17.96
CA VAL A 473 -39.26 1.98 18.17
C VAL A 473 -38.94 1.81 19.66
N ALA A 474 -38.69 2.90 20.38
CA ALA A 474 -38.42 2.85 21.82
C ALA A 474 -39.62 2.30 22.62
N LEU A 475 -40.85 2.73 22.29
CA LEU A 475 -42.08 2.22 22.90
C LEU A 475 -42.29 0.73 22.60
N SER A 476 -42.01 0.29 21.37
CA SER A 476 -42.07 -1.13 20.99
C SER A 476 -41.07 -1.97 21.79
N CYS A 477 -39.82 -1.51 21.92
CA CYS A 477 -38.80 -2.22 22.71
C CYS A 477 -39.16 -2.28 24.20
N LEU A 478 -39.74 -1.20 24.75
CA LEU A 478 -40.25 -1.16 26.12
C LEU A 478 -41.37 -2.18 26.37
N LEU A 479 -42.30 -2.31 25.41
CA LEU A 479 -43.37 -3.31 25.49
C LEU A 479 -42.85 -4.75 25.40
N VAL A 480 -41.83 -5.00 24.58
CA VAL A 480 -41.20 -6.32 24.49
C VAL A 480 -40.42 -6.65 25.77
N LEU A 481 -39.68 -5.69 26.32
CA LEU A 481 -38.97 -5.85 27.59
C LEU A 481 -39.93 -6.07 28.76
N SER A 482 -41.05 -5.34 28.81
CA SER A 482 -42.05 -5.53 29.87
C SER A 482 -42.72 -6.90 29.77
N ALA A 483 -43.01 -7.38 28.56
CA ALA A 483 -43.52 -8.73 28.34
C ALA A 483 -42.52 -9.82 28.75
N LEU A 484 -41.22 -9.63 28.47
CA LEU A 484 -40.16 -10.55 28.90
C LEU A 484 -40.00 -10.55 30.42
N LEU A 485 -40.02 -9.39 31.06
CA LEU A 485 -39.97 -9.28 32.52
C LEU A 485 -41.21 -9.90 33.17
N PHE A 486 -42.38 -9.73 32.57
CA PHE A 486 -43.61 -10.37 33.02
C PHE A 486 -43.54 -11.90 32.85
N GLY A 487 -42.97 -12.38 31.75
CA GLY A 487 -42.70 -13.81 31.53
C GLY A 487 -41.73 -14.38 32.55
N ILE A 488 -40.65 -13.65 32.88
CA ILE A 488 -39.69 -14.04 33.92
C ILE A 488 -40.37 -14.03 35.29
N TYR A 489 -41.13 -12.99 35.62
CA TYR A 489 -41.91 -12.89 36.86
C TYR A 489 -42.89 -14.06 37.00
N TYR A 490 -43.60 -14.39 35.93
CA TYR A 490 -44.51 -15.54 35.88
C TYR A 490 -43.75 -16.86 36.04
N CYS A 491 -42.60 -17.03 35.39
CA CYS A 491 -41.74 -18.20 35.56
C CYS A 491 -41.20 -18.34 36.99
N VAL A 492 -40.83 -17.24 37.65
CA VAL A 492 -40.34 -17.24 39.04
C VAL A 492 -41.47 -17.61 40.01
N ILE A 493 -42.68 -17.09 39.82
CA ILE A 493 -43.84 -17.46 40.63
C ILE A 493 -44.26 -18.91 40.39
N ARG A 494 -44.23 -19.36 39.13
CA ARG A 494 -44.52 -20.76 38.79
C ARG A 494 -43.46 -21.71 39.35
N ARG A 495 -42.18 -21.29 39.41
CA ARG A 495 -41.12 -22.00 40.14
C ARG A 495 -41.35 -22.03 41.65
N ARG A 496 -41.75 -20.92 42.27
CA ARG A 496 -42.05 -20.86 43.71
C ARG A 496 -43.18 -21.78 44.17
N ARG A 497 -44.06 -22.23 43.26
CA ARG A 497 -45.14 -23.16 43.62
C ARG A 497 -44.66 -24.62 43.76
N ASN A 498 -43.46 -24.94 43.29
CA ASN A 498 -42.91 -26.31 43.26
C ASN A 498 -41.70 -26.54 44.21
N ASP A 499 -41.40 -25.63 45.14
CA ASP A 499 -40.24 -25.71 46.04
C ASP A 499 -40.63 -25.70 47.54
N TYR A 500 -41.74 -26.35 47.92
CA TYR A 500 -41.98 -26.70 49.32
C TYR A 500 -41.54 -28.13 49.57
N ASP A 501 -40.24 -28.34 49.81
CA ASP A 501 -39.71 -29.44 50.63
C ASP A 501 -38.18 -29.33 50.71
N PHE A 502 -37.66 -28.58 51.68
CA PHE A 502 -36.28 -28.75 52.13
C PHE A 502 -36.13 -28.40 53.62
N GLY A 503 -35.74 -29.42 54.40
CA GLY A 503 -35.49 -29.36 55.84
C GLY A 503 -34.28 -28.51 56.21
N LEU A 504 -34.30 -28.02 57.47
CA LEU A 504 -33.35 -27.04 58.00
C LEU A 504 -31.92 -27.61 58.12
N PRO A 505 -30.86 -26.89 57.70
CA PRO A 505 -29.47 -27.33 57.85
C PRO A 505 -28.98 -27.32 59.31
N HIS A 506 -28.28 -28.38 59.70
CA HIS A 506 -27.75 -28.69 61.04
C HIS A 506 -26.84 -27.61 61.68
N GLU A 507 -26.32 -26.67 60.90
CA GLU A 507 -25.40 -25.62 61.32
C GLU A 507 -26.08 -24.49 62.13
N LEU A 508 -27.37 -24.19 61.87
CA LEU A 508 -28.12 -23.12 62.57
C LEU A 508 -28.57 -23.49 63.99
N MET A 509 -28.68 -24.79 64.31
CA MET A 509 -28.96 -25.24 65.69
C MET A 509 -27.80 -24.96 66.64
N SER A 510 -26.56 -24.94 66.14
CA SER A 510 -25.37 -24.72 66.97
C SER A 510 -25.26 -23.28 67.50
N LEU A 511 -25.70 -22.29 66.71
CA LEU A 511 -25.68 -20.87 67.08
C LEU A 511 -26.84 -20.52 68.03
N ALA A 512 -28.02 -21.11 67.84
CA ALA A 512 -29.14 -20.96 68.76
C ALA A 512 -28.84 -21.59 70.14
N ALA A 513 -28.18 -22.75 70.17
CA ALA A 513 -27.76 -23.42 71.40
C ALA A 513 -26.64 -22.66 72.15
N LYS A 514 -25.78 -21.91 71.46
CA LYS A 514 -24.79 -21.00 72.07
C LYS A 514 -25.45 -19.75 72.65
N ARG A 515 -26.41 -19.14 71.93
CA ARG A 515 -27.15 -17.95 72.39
C ARG A 515 -27.99 -18.24 73.64
N ASN A 516 -28.64 -19.41 73.71
CA ASN A 516 -29.43 -19.79 74.88
C ASN A 516 -28.59 -20.09 76.13
N ARG A 517 -27.36 -20.62 75.97
CA ARG A 517 -26.44 -20.82 77.10
C ARG A 517 -25.96 -19.50 77.70
N TYR A 518 -25.68 -18.50 76.87
CA TYR A 518 -25.29 -17.17 77.34
C TYR A 518 -26.43 -16.46 78.10
N HIS A 519 -27.67 -16.53 77.60
CA HIS A 519 -28.82 -15.95 78.31
C HIS A 519 -29.09 -16.64 79.66
N ARG A 520 -28.93 -17.97 79.75
CA ARG A 520 -29.09 -18.70 81.03
C ARG A 520 -28.04 -18.33 82.07
N GLN A 521 -26.78 -18.18 81.67
CA GLN A 521 -25.72 -17.72 82.58
C GLN A 521 -25.97 -16.29 83.05
N LYS A 522 -26.45 -15.40 82.17
CA LYS A 522 -26.78 -14.02 82.52
C LYS A 522 -27.94 -13.94 83.52
N SER A 523 -28.99 -14.77 83.37
CA SER A 523 -30.10 -14.82 84.33
C SER A 523 -29.71 -15.46 85.68
N LEU A 524 -28.81 -16.44 85.69
CA LEU A 524 -28.29 -17.03 86.92
C LEU A 524 -27.43 -16.04 87.72
N MET A 525 -26.56 -15.27 87.06
CA MET A 525 -25.81 -14.19 87.72
C MET A 525 -26.73 -13.08 88.26
N ALA A 526 -27.82 -12.73 87.56
CA ALA A 526 -28.79 -11.75 88.04
C ALA A 526 -29.56 -12.23 89.28
N LEU A 527 -29.97 -13.51 89.32
CA LEU A 527 -30.62 -14.11 90.49
C LEU A 527 -29.67 -14.27 91.68
N GLU A 528 -28.38 -14.53 91.46
CA GLU A 528 -27.39 -14.62 92.52
C GLU A 528 -27.07 -13.24 93.13
N MET A 529 -27.12 -12.17 92.32
CA MET A 529 -27.04 -10.78 92.81
C MET A 529 -28.32 -10.33 93.56
N GLU A 530 -29.52 -10.76 93.16
CA GLU A 530 -30.76 -10.45 93.91
C GLU A 530 -30.91 -11.27 95.20
N SER A 531 -30.39 -12.50 95.24
CA SER A 531 -30.33 -13.36 96.43
C SER A 531 -29.43 -12.80 97.55
N GLN A 532 -28.38 -12.04 97.20
CA GLN A 532 -27.54 -11.37 98.20
C GLN A 532 -28.15 -10.06 98.74
N HIS A 533 -29.12 -9.47 98.05
CA HIS A 533 -29.86 -8.29 98.55
C HIS A 533 -31.12 -8.66 99.37
N ALA A 534 -31.70 -9.85 99.20
CA ALA A 534 -32.94 -10.26 99.87
C ALA A 534 -32.77 -10.91 101.26
N LYS A 535 -31.54 -11.07 101.77
CA LYS A 535 -31.26 -11.63 103.12
C LYS A 535 -31.07 -10.58 104.22
N GLY A 536 -31.42 -9.32 103.96
CA GLY A 536 -31.23 -8.20 104.91
C GLY A 536 -32.47 -7.74 105.71
N PHE A 537 -33.67 -8.29 105.49
CA PHE A 537 -34.87 -7.81 106.20
C PHE A 537 -35.84 -8.96 106.52
N ILE A 538 -35.75 -9.50 107.73
CA ILE A 538 -36.82 -10.25 108.39
C ILE A 538 -37.32 -9.38 109.57
N PRO A 539 -38.58 -8.91 109.56
CA PRO A 539 -39.18 -8.23 110.71
C PRO A 539 -39.91 -9.24 111.59
N THR A 540 -39.61 -9.26 112.89
CA THR A 540 -40.47 -9.93 113.88
C THR A 540 -41.25 -8.88 114.66
N TYR A 541 -42.56 -8.87 114.44
CA TYR A 541 -43.53 -8.43 115.44
C TYR A 541 -43.63 -9.50 116.54
N ASN A 542 -43.63 -9.09 117.81
CA ASN A 542 -44.50 -9.62 118.87
C ASN A 542 -44.31 -8.78 120.16
N VAL A 543 -45.38 -8.15 120.65
CA VAL A 543 -46.21 -8.56 121.80
C VAL A 543 -45.53 -8.34 123.15
N SER A 544 -45.86 -7.22 123.80
CA SER A 544 -46.48 -7.11 125.14
C SER A 544 -46.57 -5.63 125.53
#